data_AF-A0A925YHE5-F1
#
_entry.id   AF-A0A925YHE5-F1
#
_cell.length_a   1.000
_cell.length_b   1.000
_cell.length_c   1.000
_cell.angle_alpha   90.00
_cell.angle_beta   90.00
_cell.angle_gamma   90.00
#
_symmetry.space_group_name_H-M   'P 1'
#
loop_
_entity.id
_entity.type
_entity.pdbx_description
1 polymer ?
#
loop_
_entity_poly.entity_id
_entity_poly.type
_entity_poly.pdbx_seq_one_letter_code
_entity_poly.pdbx_strand_id
1 'polypeptide(L)'
;MRCYKKPFSWELVDDEWLPVWGDGIYQNSPASDLPEWLYFVHVCGFRFVFTSFEQIAEYKVFYSQPLKPSFRYVNTKQGEHSPWQSDAKRAQFHKLPLYLWQKAKRVKVVAALERAIREFAQEQ
;
A
#
# COMPACT_ATOMS: atom_id res chain seq x y z
N MET A 1 -1.41 -4.07 16.66
CA MET A 1 -1.46 -3.18 15.48
C MET A 1 -1.27 -1.76 16.00
N ARG A 2 -0.51 -0.91 15.33
CA ARG A 2 -0.38 0.52 15.64
C ARG A 2 -0.55 1.31 14.36
N CYS A 3 -1.32 2.40 14.37
CA CYS A 3 -1.37 3.38 13.30
C CYS A 3 -1.11 4.77 13.86
N TYR A 4 -0.46 5.62 13.07
CA TYR A 4 -0.17 7.01 13.39
C TYR A 4 0.19 7.75 12.11
N LYS A 5 0.03 9.07 12.09
CA LYS A 5 0.50 9.94 11.00
C LYS A 5 1.67 10.80 11.45
N LYS A 6 2.57 11.12 10.54
CA LYS A 6 3.65 12.11 10.73
C LYS A 6 3.65 13.11 9.58
N PRO A 7 4.09 14.36 9.79
CA PRO A 7 4.29 15.27 8.68
C PRO A 7 5.31 14.67 7.71
N PHE A 8 5.13 14.92 6.43
CA PHE A 8 6.06 14.46 5.41
C PHE A 8 7.46 15.04 5.66
N SER A 9 8.47 14.17 5.59
CA SER A 9 9.88 14.54 5.64
C SER A 9 10.65 13.56 4.78
N TRP A 10 11.59 14.07 3.97
CA TRP A 10 12.48 13.26 3.15
C TRP A 10 13.29 12.26 3.98
N GLU A 11 13.65 12.63 5.21
CA GLU A 11 14.36 11.73 6.14
C GLU A 11 13.53 10.50 6.51
N LEU A 12 12.20 10.64 6.54
CA LEU A 12 11.32 9.49 6.77
C LEU A 12 11.25 8.60 5.55
N VAL A 13 11.46 9.14 4.34
CA VAL A 13 11.42 8.41 3.06
C VAL A 13 12.76 7.71 2.75
N ASP A 14 13.88 8.34 3.12
CA ASP A 14 15.25 7.82 2.91
C ASP A 14 15.71 6.83 3.98
N ASP A 15 14.94 6.62 5.05
CA ASP A 15 15.17 5.52 5.99
C ASP A 15 15.08 4.21 5.20
N GLU A 16 16.21 3.50 5.10
CA GLU A 16 16.48 2.26 4.35
C GLU A 16 15.43 1.14 4.59
N TRP A 17 14.58 1.34 5.60
CA TRP A 17 13.48 0.49 6.05
C TRP A 17 12.08 0.92 5.62
N LEU A 18 11.93 1.98 4.81
CA LEU A 18 10.71 2.24 4.06
C LEU A 18 10.87 1.64 2.68
N PRO A 19 10.27 0.47 2.42
CA PRO A 19 10.18 0.05 1.05
C PRO A 19 9.22 1.04 0.40
N VAL A 20 9.69 1.71 -0.64
CA VAL A 20 8.95 2.73 -1.38
C VAL A 20 7.78 2.05 -2.10
N TRP A 21 6.72 1.74 -1.34
CA TRP A 21 5.46 1.16 -1.79
C TRP A 21 4.60 2.28 -2.37
N GLY A 22 5.07 2.86 -3.46
CA GLY A 22 4.50 4.08 -3.98
C GLY A 22 5.46 4.65 -5.01
N ASP A 23 5.40 4.05 -6.20
CA ASP A 23 5.75 4.64 -7.48
C ASP A 23 7.16 5.23 -7.72
N GLY A 24 8.03 5.36 -6.71
CA GLY A 24 9.33 6.04 -6.89
C GLY A 24 9.22 7.49 -7.36
N ILE A 25 8.00 8.07 -7.34
CA ILE A 25 7.66 9.31 -8.05
C ILE A 25 8.26 10.54 -7.38
N TYR A 26 8.55 10.50 -6.07
CA TYR A 26 8.91 11.72 -5.35
C TYR A 26 10.31 12.25 -5.65
N GLN A 27 11.25 11.45 -6.17
CA GLN A 27 12.60 11.96 -6.48
C GLN A 27 12.59 13.07 -7.55
N ASN A 28 11.53 13.16 -8.38
CA ASN A 28 11.40 14.18 -9.44
C ASN A 28 10.06 14.93 -9.39
N SER A 29 9.27 14.79 -8.32
CA SER A 29 8.00 15.51 -8.19
C SER A 29 8.22 16.97 -7.80
N PRO A 30 7.48 17.93 -8.39
CA PRO A 30 7.47 19.30 -7.89
C PRO A 30 6.98 19.32 -6.44
N ALA A 31 7.46 20.28 -5.64
CA ALA A 31 7.14 20.39 -4.22
C ALA A 31 5.63 20.50 -3.93
N SER A 32 4.83 20.91 -4.91
CA SER A 32 3.36 20.96 -4.86
C SER A 32 2.68 19.59 -4.80
N ASP A 33 3.36 18.53 -5.27
CA ASP A 33 2.82 17.16 -5.33
C ASP A 33 3.28 16.32 -4.14
N LEU A 34 4.00 16.93 -3.18
CA LEU A 34 4.41 16.26 -1.96
C LEU A 34 3.22 16.17 -1.00
N PRO A 35 2.97 14.99 -0.41
CA PRO A 35 1.91 14.85 0.58
C PRO A 35 2.27 15.67 1.82
N GLU A 36 1.27 16.24 2.49
CA GLU A 36 1.48 16.91 3.78
C GLU A 36 1.75 15.91 4.90
N TRP A 37 1.09 14.74 4.82
CA TRP A 37 1.10 13.71 5.86
C TRP A 37 1.49 12.34 5.30
N LEU A 38 2.23 11.60 6.11
CA LEU A 38 2.53 10.18 5.92
C LEU A 38 1.75 9.35 6.95
N TYR A 39 1.05 8.33 6.47
CA TYR A 39 0.23 7.42 7.28
C TYR A 39 0.95 6.09 7.47
N PHE A 40 1.21 5.74 8.72
CA PHE A 40 1.92 4.52 9.08
C PHE A 40 0.94 3.48 9.62
N VAL A 41 1.02 2.25 9.13
CA VAL A 41 0.21 1.12 9.62
C VAL A 41 1.10 -0.07 9.92
N HIS A 42 1.25 -0.42 11.19
CA HIS A 42 2.06 -1.55 11.65
C HIS A 42 1.19 -2.77 11.97
N VAL A 43 1.38 -3.85 11.20
CA VAL A 43 0.64 -5.12 11.32
C VAL A 43 1.52 -6.30 10.95
N CYS A 44 1.40 -7.40 11.69
CA CYS A 44 2.12 -8.65 11.43
C CYS A 44 3.66 -8.50 11.33
N GLY A 45 4.25 -7.55 12.06
CA GLY A 45 5.69 -7.27 12.02
C GLY A 45 6.13 -6.50 10.77
N PHE A 46 5.17 -5.95 10.02
CA PHE A 46 5.40 -5.14 8.83
C PHE A 46 4.79 -3.76 8.98
N ARG A 47 5.54 -2.73 8.56
CA ARG A 47 5.11 -1.34 8.58
C ARG A 47 4.79 -0.91 7.15
N PHE A 48 3.52 -0.65 6.90
CA PHE A 48 3.09 0.05 5.69
C PHE A 48 3.22 1.55 5.89
N VAL A 49 3.58 2.26 4.82
CA VAL A 49 3.61 3.72 4.76
C VAL A 49 2.83 4.14 3.54
N PHE A 50 1.92 5.07 3.73
CA PHE A 50 1.05 5.58 2.70
C PHE A 50 1.10 7.10 2.69
N THR A 51 0.99 7.67 1.50
CA THR A 51 0.95 9.13 1.28
C THR A 51 -0.48 9.64 1.18
N SER A 52 -1.45 8.76 0.95
CA SER A 52 -2.86 9.09 0.87
C SER A 52 -3.76 7.99 1.42
N PHE A 53 -4.99 8.36 1.78
CA PHE A 53 -6.04 7.41 2.15
C PHE A 53 -6.42 6.47 1.02
N GLU A 54 -6.34 6.95 -0.22
CA GLU A 54 -6.63 6.16 -1.42
C GLU A 54 -5.67 4.97 -1.52
N GLN A 55 -4.38 5.18 -1.25
CA GLN A 55 -3.41 4.08 -1.22
C GLN A 55 -3.76 3.04 -0.14
N ILE A 56 -4.22 3.46 1.05
CA ILE A 56 -4.67 2.53 2.09
C ILE A 56 -5.84 1.67 1.59
N ALA A 57 -6.79 2.30 0.88
CA ALA A 57 -7.94 1.61 0.30
C ALA A 57 -7.52 0.65 -0.83
N GLU A 58 -6.58 1.03 -1.68
CA GLU A 58 -6.04 0.15 -2.73
C GLU A 58 -5.40 -1.11 -2.10
N TYR A 59 -4.54 -0.93 -1.09
CA TYR A 59 -3.91 -2.06 -0.40
C TYR A 59 -4.94 -2.95 0.30
N LYS A 60 -6.00 -2.36 0.87
CA LYS A 60 -7.10 -3.12 1.46
C LYS A 60 -7.78 -4.00 0.41
N VAL A 61 -8.06 -3.47 -0.78
CA VAL A 61 -8.67 -4.24 -1.88
C VAL A 61 -7.73 -5.34 -2.38
N PHE A 62 -6.44 -5.05 -2.54
CA PHE A 62 -5.45 -6.05 -2.92
C PHE A 62 -5.43 -7.22 -1.93
N TYR A 63 -5.36 -6.93 -0.63
CA TYR A 63 -5.30 -7.97 0.39
C TYR A 63 -6.63 -8.68 0.66
N SER A 64 -7.77 -8.11 0.24
CA SER A 64 -9.08 -8.77 0.37
C SER A 64 -9.29 -9.84 -0.71
N GLN A 65 -8.67 -9.70 -1.89
CA GLN A 65 -8.80 -10.65 -2.99
C GLN A 65 -8.00 -11.94 -2.77
N PRO A 66 -8.58 -13.14 -2.97
CA PRO A 66 -7.85 -14.40 -2.83
C PRO A 66 -6.65 -14.45 -3.79
N LEU A 67 -5.43 -14.41 -3.24
CA LEU A 67 -4.20 -14.65 -4.01
C LEU A 67 -4.23 -16.08 -4.55
N LYS A 68 -4.56 -16.23 -5.84
CA LYS A 68 -4.50 -17.53 -6.52
C LYS A 68 -3.02 -17.89 -6.75
N PRO A 69 -2.63 -19.18 -6.57
CA PRO A 69 -1.25 -19.64 -6.74
C PRO A 69 -0.72 -19.51 -8.18
N SER A 70 -1.57 -19.14 -9.14
CA SER A 70 -1.18 -18.79 -10.49
C SER A 70 -1.63 -17.36 -10.79
N PHE A 71 -0.76 -16.38 -10.53
CA PHE A 71 -0.69 -15.19 -11.39
C PHE A 71 -0.08 -15.62 -12.75
N ARG A 72 -0.63 -16.66 -13.39
CA ARG A 72 -0.42 -16.87 -14.81
C ARG A 72 -1.35 -15.90 -15.50
N TYR A 73 -0.75 -14.88 -16.08
CA TYR A 73 -1.35 -13.91 -16.99
C TYR A 73 -2.42 -14.61 -17.86
N VAL A 74 -3.68 -14.43 -17.50
CA VAL A 74 -4.73 -14.50 -18.51
C VAL A 74 -4.67 -13.12 -19.15
N ASN A 75 -4.17 -13.07 -20.38
CA ASN A 75 -4.46 -11.98 -21.31
C ASN A 75 -6.00 -11.92 -21.41
N THR A 76 -6.63 -11.19 -20.50
CA THR A 76 -8.04 -10.83 -20.63
C THR A 76 -8.13 -9.97 -21.87
N LYS A 77 -8.92 -10.44 -22.82
CA LYS A 77 -9.16 -9.84 -24.13
C LYS A 77 -9.35 -8.33 -23.97
N GLN A 78 -8.79 -7.58 -24.93
CA GLN A 78 -8.96 -6.14 -25.13
C GLN A 78 -10.31 -5.63 -24.59
N GLY A 79 -10.29 -4.85 -23.51
CA GLY A 79 -11.48 -4.10 -23.06
C GLY A 79 -11.69 -3.98 -21.55
N GLU A 80 -11.23 -4.94 -20.74
CA GLU A 80 -11.40 -4.88 -19.27
C GLU A 80 -10.12 -4.41 -18.58
N HIS A 81 -9.93 -3.09 -18.50
CA HIS A 81 -8.94 -2.48 -17.62
C HIS A 81 -9.30 -2.79 -16.16
N SER A 82 -8.80 -3.91 -15.63
CA SER A 82 -8.78 -4.05 -14.17
C SER A 82 -7.77 -3.02 -13.64
N PRO A 83 -8.10 -2.21 -12.62
CA PRO A 83 -7.21 -1.17 -12.07
C PRO A 83 -5.83 -1.67 -11.60
N TRP A 84 -5.66 -2.99 -11.53
CA TRP A 84 -4.49 -3.74 -11.10
C TRP A 84 -3.58 -4.20 -12.27
N GLN A 85 -3.90 -3.84 -13.52
CA GLN A 85 -3.19 -4.34 -14.70
C GLN A 85 -2.01 -3.48 -15.16
N SER A 86 -1.83 -2.25 -14.67
CA SER A 86 -0.64 -1.46 -14.99
C SER A 86 0.61 -2.12 -14.38
N ASP A 87 1.60 -2.43 -15.22
CA ASP A 87 2.82 -3.16 -14.81
C ASP A 87 3.55 -2.49 -13.64
N ALA A 88 3.46 -1.16 -13.53
CA ALA A 88 3.98 -0.38 -12.40
C ALA A 88 3.30 -0.71 -11.07
N LYS A 89 1.95 -0.73 -11.01
CA LYS A 89 1.21 -1.10 -9.80
C LYS A 89 1.48 -2.56 -9.41
N ARG A 90 1.61 -3.44 -10.39
CA ARG A 90 1.96 -4.86 -10.16
C ARG A 90 3.34 -4.99 -9.53
N ALA A 91 4.34 -4.30 -10.07
CA ALA A 91 5.71 -4.32 -9.56
C ALA A 91 5.78 -3.87 -8.09
N GLN A 92 4.92 -2.94 -7.67
CA GLN A 92 4.83 -2.53 -6.28
C GLN A 92 4.33 -3.67 -5.39
N PHE A 93 3.23 -4.36 -5.72
CA PHE A 93 2.74 -5.45 -4.86
C PHE A 93 3.65 -6.67 -4.85
N HIS A 94 4.42 -6.91 -5.92
CA HIS A 94 5.38 -8.02 -5.99
C HIS A 94 6.55 -7.90 -5.03
N LYS A 95 6.95 -6.68 -4.66
CA LYS A 95 8.04 -6.51 -3.69
C LYS A 95 7.56 -6.91 -2.27
N LEU A 96 6.24 -6.97 -1.99
CA LEU A 96 5.71 -7.14 -0.64
C LEU A 96 6.18 -8.46 -0.03
N PRO A 97 6.46 -8.49 1.29
CA PRO A 97 6.93 -9.72 1.90
C PRO A 97 5.96 -10.87 1.73
N LEU A 98 6.45 -12.00 1.19
CA LEU A 98 5.67 -13.19 0.88
C LEU A 98 4.92 -13.75 2.10
N TYR A 99 5.44 -13.55 3.31
CA TYR A 99 4.75 -14.01 4.53
C TYR A 99 3.40 -13.29 4.76
N LEU A 100 3.22 -12.07 4.25
CA LEU A 100 1.96 -11.34 4.33
C LEU A 100 0.89 -11.91 3.39
N TRP A 101 1.27 -12.74 2.42
CA TRP A 101 0.36 -13.36 1.46
C TRP A 101 -0.39 -14.56 2.04
N GLN A 102 0.07 -15.08 3.18
CA GLN A 102 -0.61 -16.15 3.91
C GLN A 102 -2.02 -15.71 4.31
N LYS A 103 -3.02 -16.55 4.07
CA LYS A 103 -4.44 -16.26 4.34
C LYS A 103 -4.69 -15.65 5.73
N ALA A 104 -4.09 -16.23 6.77
CA ALA A 104 -4.23 -15.75 8.14
C ALA A 104 -3.64 -14.34 8.37
N LYS A 105 -2.55 -13.99 7.68
CA LYS A 105 -1.92 -12.66 7.75
C LYS A 105 -2.69 -11.65 6.93
N ARG A 106 -3.19 -12.03 5.76
CA ARG A 106 -4.05 -11.18 4.92
C ARG A 106 -5.28 -10.67 5.65
N VAL A 107 -6.00 -11.55 6.36
CA VAL A 107 -7.16 -11.14 7.16
C VAL A 107 -6.77 -10.10 8.21
N LYS A 108 -5.61 -10.28 8.87
CA LYS A 108 -5.09 -9.31 9.85
C LYS A 108 -4.70 -7.98 9.20
N VAL A 109 -4.11 -8.02 8.01
CA VAL A 109 -3.74 -6.82 7.24
C VAL A 109 -4.99 -6.06 6.82
N VAL A 110 -5.99 -6.74 6.25
CA VAL A 110 -7.27 -6.09 5.87
C VAL A 110 -7.93 -5.43 7.07
N ALA A 111 -8.05 -6.14 8.19
CA ALA A 111 -8.62 -5.58 9.42
C ALA A 111 -7.82 -4.37 9.94
N ALA A 112 -6.48 -4.41 9.82
CA ALA A 112 -5.63 -3.29 10.20
C ALA A 112 -5.82 -2.09 9.29
N LEU A 113 -5.86 -2.29 7.97
CA LEU A 113 -6.09 -1.21 7.02
C LEU A 113 -7.49 -0.59 7.19
N GLU A 114 -8.51 -1.42 7.42
CA GLU A 114 -9.87 -0.94 7.74
C GLU A 114 -9.90 -0.08 8.99
N ARG A 115 -9.21 -0.50 10.05
CA ARG A 115 -9.11 0.26 11.28
C ARG A 115 -8.33 1.56 11.08
N ALA A 116 -7.24 1.53 10.33
CA ALA A 116 -6.45 2.72 10.02
C ALA A 116 -7.29 3.78 9.27
N ILE A 117 -8.08 3.36 8.27
CA ILE A 117 -8.99 4.28 7.57
C ILE A 117 -9.97 4.94 8.55
N ARG A 118 -10.54 4.19 9.50
CA ARG A 118 -11.47 4.74 10.49
C ARG A 118 -10.79 5.70 11.45
N GLU A 119 -9.63 5.36 11.99
CA GLU A 119 -8.90 6.20 12.95
C GLU A 119 -8.46 7.51 12.27
N PHE A 120 -7.87 7.43 11.07
CA PHE A 120 -7.43 8.61 10.36
C PHE A 120 -8.59 9.48 9.83
N ALA A 121 -9.77 8.89 9.57
CA ALA A 121 -10.97 9.66 9.22
C ALA A 121 -11.59 10.40 10.41
N GLN A 122 -11.33 9.96 11.65
CA GLN A 122 -11.78 10.65 12.86
C GLN A 122 -10.82 11.76 13.32
N GLU A 123 -9.58 11.74 12.83
CA GLU A 123 -8.53 12.75 13.12
C GLU A 123 -8.44 13.87 12.06
N GLN A 124 -9.42 13.94 11.16
CA GLN A 124 -9.65 15.02 10.18
C GLN A 124 -10.62 16.04 10.78
#